data_AF-A0A530KP92-F1
#
_entry.id   AF-A0A530KP92-F1
#
_cell.length_a   1.000
_cell.length_b   1.000
_cell.length_c   1.000
_cell.angle_alpha   90.00
_cell.angle_beta   90.00
_cell.angle_gamma   90.00
#
_symmetry.space_group_name_H-M   'P 1'
#
loop_
_entity.id
_entity.type
_entity.pdbx_description
1 polymer ?
#
loop_
_entity_poly.entity_id
_entity_poly.type
_entity_poly.pdbx_seq_one_letter_code
_entity_poly.pdbx_strand_id
1 'polypeptide(L)'
;MTPGEIIKIAQSITYKPGWTIHVWAEADGTVIAQIGVDETTEASLDAQKRDGTRTPWRGGTKYLNKHMCRQEIVGAIYGAIKDAEIHELREWFRYRGRAIDNPHIDPDVLWEIAGKASSYNIRENAMTMEE
;
A
#
# COMPACT_ATOMS: atom_id res chain seq x y z
N MET A 1 21.00 15.41 -4.21
CA MET A 1 20.61 15.59 -2.80
C MET A 1 21.36 14.57 -1.96
N THR A 2 21.90 14.95 -0.80
CA THR A 2 22.56 14.04 0.14
C THR A 2 21.53 13.16 0.87
N PRO A 3 21.89 11.95 1.36
CA PRO A 3 20.97 11.12 2.12
C PRO A 3 20.36 11.85 3.33
N GLY A 4 21.15 12.66 4.04
CA GLY A 4 20.67 13.45 5.18
C GLY A 4 19.63 14.51 4.80
N GLU A 5 19.74 15.13 3.62
CA GLU A 5 18.72 16.06 3.12
C GLU A 5 17.42 15.33 2.75
N ILE A 6 17.51 14.14 2.12
CA ILE A 6 16.35 13.32 1.79
C ILE A 6 15.61 12.91 3.07
N ILE A 7 16.35 12.41 4.07
CA ILE A 7 15.78 12.02 5.37
C ILE A 7 15.06 13.18 6.02
N LYS A 8 15.67 14.38 6.05
CA LYS A 8 15.03 15.58 6.62
C LYS A 8 13.72 15.94 5.92
N ILE A 9 13.66 15.84 4.59
CA ILE A 9 12.42 16.07 3.84
C ILE A 9 11.38 15.02 4.24
N ALA A 10 11.75 13.74 4.21
CA ALA A 10 10.83 12.65 4.53
C ALA A 10 10.29 12.72 5.97
N GLN A 11 11.14 13.05 6.95
CA GLN A 11 10.76 13.23 8.36
C GLN A 11 9.87 14.45 8.62
N SER A 12 9.84 15.42 7.70
CA SER A 12 8.93 16.58 7.81
C SER A 12 7.49 16.26 7.39
N ILE A 13 7.28 15.11 6.75
CA ILE A 13 5.95 14.67 6.31
C ILE A 13 5.24 14.04 7.51
N THR A 14 4.01 14.45 7.73
CA THR A 14 3.12 13.89 8.75
C THR A 14 1.88 13.35 8.08
N TYR A 15 1.27 12.36 8.71
CA TYR A 15 -0.02 11.82 8.30
C TYR A 15 -0.89 11.54 9.53
N LYS A 16 -2.04 10.89 9.34
CA LYS A 16 -3.04 10.60 10.37
C LYS A 16 -2.42 10.05 11.67
N PRO A 17 -3.05 10.25 12.83
CA PRO A 17 -2.61 9.64 14.10
C PRO A 17 -2.42 8.13 13.97
N GLY A 18 -1.35 7.63 14.60
CA GLY A 18 -0.94 6.22 14.55
C GLY A 18 -0.26 5.78 13.25
N TRP A 19 -0.15 6.67 12.26
CA TRP A 19 0.63 6.43 11.05
C TRP A 19 1.99 7.11 11.15
N THR A 20 3.02 6.38 10.75
CA THR A 20 4.42 6.82 10.82
C THR A 20 5.12 6.56 9.49
N ILE A 21 6.14 7.38 9.22
CA ILE A 21 7.02 7.21 8.06
C ILE A 21 8.39 6.85 8.62
N HIS A 22 8.74 5.58 8.54
CA HIS A 22 10.07 5.09 8.91
C HIS A 22 11.03 5.44 7.79
N VAL A 23 12.14 6.10 8.11
CA VAL A 23 13.13 6.50 7.11
C VAL A 23 14.53 6.17 7.62
N TRP A 24 15.33 5.50 6.80
CA TRP A 24 16.73 5.19 7.09
C TRP A 24 17.57 5.23 5.81
N ALA A 25 18.89 5.27 5.96
CA ALA A 25 19.82 5.15 4.84
C ALA A 25 20.59 3.83 4.93
N GLU A 26 20.75 3.18 3.79
CA GLU A 26 21.64 2.04 3.61
C GLU A 26 23.10 2.48 3.45
N ALA A 27 24.03 1.52 3.57
CA ALA A 27 25.47 1.80 3.49
C ALA A 27 25.92 2.41 2.15
N ASP A 28 25.18 2.15 1.07
CA ASP A 28 25.42 2.70 -0.27
C ASP A 28 24.87 4.12 -0.48
N GLY A 29 24.20 4.68 0.53
CA GLY A 29 23.55 5.99 0.50
C GLY A 29 22.14 5.99 -0.08
N THR A 30 21.57 4.83 -0.41
CA THR A 30 20.14 4.71 -0.76
C THR A 30 19.31 5.01 0.48
N VAL A 31 18.34 5.91 0.37
CA VAL A 31 17.40 6.20 1.47
C VAL A 31 16.14 5.39 1.24
N ILE A 32 15.63 4.73 2.28
CA ILE A 32 14.41 3.95 2.22
C ILE A 32 13.37 4.62 3.12
N ALA A 33 12.15 4.77 2.61
CA ALA A 33 10.98 5.17 3.37
C ALA A 33 9.98 4.02 3.41
N GLN A 34 9.36 3.79 4.56
CA GLN A 34 8.34 2.75 4.75
C GLN A 34 7.22 3.28 5.63
N ILE A 35 5.98 2.98 5.28
CA ILE A 35 4.81 3.35 6.08
C ILE A 35 4.67 2.35 7.22
N GLY A 36 4.43 2.87 8.42
CA GLY A 36 4.13 2.09 9.61
C GLY A 36 2.82 2.51 10.24
N VAL A 37 2.12 1.55 10.81
CA VAL A 37 0.86 1.73 11.53
C VAL A 37 1.00 1.09 12.91
N ASP A 38 0.63 1.83 13.96
CA ASP A 38 0.63 1.34 15.34
C ASP A 38 -0.77 0.96 15.86
N GLU A 39 -0.84 0.43 17.08
CA GLU A 39 -2.08 -0.05 17.70
C GLU A 39 -3.11 1.06 17.99
N THR A 40 -2.74 2.34 17.87
CA THR A 40 -3.64 3.44 18.25
C THR A 40 -4.65 3.79 17.15
N THR A 41 -4.45 3.31 15.92
CA THR A 41 -5.30 3.66 14.76
C THR A 41 -6.09 2.47 14.25
N GLU A 42 -7.29 2.71 13.72
CA GLU A 42 -8.17 1.65 13.16
C GLU A 42 -7.52 0.84 12.05
N ALA A 43 -6.52 1.40 11.36
CA ALA A 43 -5.74 0.70 10.35
C ALA A 43 -4.92 -0.48 10.92
N SER A 44 -4.76 -0.58 12.24
CA SER A 44 -4.18 -1.78 12.86
C SER A 44 -5.21 -2.88 13.11
N LEU A 45 -6.51 -2.66 12.92
CA LEU A 45 -7.51 -3.70 13.16
C LEU A 45 -7.36 -4.86 12.18
N ASP A 46 -7.38 -6.08 12.70
CA ASP A 46 -7.20 -7.30 11.91
C ASP A 46 -8.44 -7.59 11.06
N ALA A 47 -8.32 -7.37 9.74
CA ALA A 47 -9.40 -7.55 8.77
C ALA A 47 -9.81 -9.03 8.55
N GLN A 48 -8.98 -9.98 9.00
CA GLN A 48 -9.25 -11.41 8.93
C GLN A 48 -10.00 -11.89 10.17
N LYS A 49 -9.53 -11.56 11.37
CA LYS A 49 -10.14 -11.98 12.64
C LYS A 49 -11.42 -11.21 12.96
N ARG A 50 -11.40 -9.89 12.77
CA ARG A 50 -12.53 -8.98 13.02
C ARG A 50 -13.13 -9.07 14.43
N ASP A 51 -12.32 -9.46 15.40
CA ASP A 51 -12.68 -9.60 16.82
C ASP A 51 -12.21 -8.40 17.67
N GLY A 52 -11.72 -7.34 17.02
CA GLY A 52 -11.12 -6.17 17.67
C GLY A 52 -9.62 -6.32 17.92
N THR A 53 -9.02 -7.46 17.57
CA THR A 53 -7.56 -7.62 17.59
C THR A 53 -6.89 -6.56 16.72
N ARG A 54 -5.80 -6.00 17.26
CA ARG A 54 -4.93 -5.07 16.55
C ARG A 54 -3.61 -5.74 16.22
N THR A 55 -3.20 -5.60 14.98
CA THR A 55 -1.95 -6.10 14.41
C THR A 55 -1.23 -4.94 13.73
N PRO A 56 -0.34 -4.22 14.45
CA PRO A 56 0.53 -3.22 13.84
C PRO A 56 1.30 -3.77 12.66
N TRP A 57 1.48 -2.96 11.63
CA TRP A 57 2.13 -3.40 10.40
C TRP A 57 3.02 -2.32 9.81
N ARG A 58 3.87 -2.76 8.88
CA ARG A 58 4.70 -1.87 8.05
C ARG A 58 4.63 -2.32 6.60
N GLY A 59 4.57 -1.36 5.69
CA GLY A 59 4.39 -1.63 4.26
C GLY A 59 4.70 -0.42 3.40
N GLY A 60 4.48 -0.54 2.09
CA GLY A 60 4.64 0.57 1.15
C GLY A 60 6.08 1.10 1.03
N THR A 61 7.08 0.21 1.04
CA THR A 61 8.50 0.59 0.94
C THR A 61 8.78 1.36 -0.35
N LYS A 62 9.46 2.50 -0.26
CA LYS A 62 9.96 3.30 -1.39
C LYS A 62 11.45 3.57 -1.25
N TYR A 63 12.17 3.40 -2.35
CA TYR A 63 13.58 3.74 -2.46
C TYR A 63 13.71 5.18 -2.98
N LEU A 64 14.35 6.03 -2.21
CA LEU A 64 14.60 7.43 -2.49
C LEU A 64 16.07 7.60 -2.85
N ASN A 65 16.34 8.13 -4.05
CA ASN A 65 17.69 8.24 -4.57
C ASN A 65 18.17 9.69 -4.63
N LYS A 66 19.49 9.88 -4.70
CA LYS A 66 20.15 11.20 -4.69
C LYS A 66 19.81 12.11 -5.88
N HIS A 67 19.24 11.58 -6.95
CA HIS A 67 18.85 12.32 -8.15
C HIS A 67 17.45 12.88 -8.07
N MET A 68 16.64 12.47 -7.08
CA MET A 68 15.31 13.03 -6.86
C MET A 68 15.39 14.47 -6.37
N CYS A 69 14.47 15.30 -6.86
CA CYS A 69 14.16 16.60 -6.31
C CYS A 69 13.19 16.47 -5.12
N ARG A 70 12.98 17.58 -4.39
CA ARG A 70 12.09 17.62 -3.23
C ARG A 70 10.67 17.16 -3.56
N GLN A 71 10.13 17.60 -4.70
CA GLN A 71 8.76 17.26 -5.12
C GLN A 71 8.60 15.76 -5.37
N GLU A 72 9.62 15.11 -5.95
CA GLU A 72 9.60 13.67 -6.20
C GLU A 72 9.67 12.86 -4.91
N ILE A 73 10.45 13.32 -3.92
CA ILE A 73 10.50 12.69 -2.59
C ILE A 73 9.14 12.78 -1.89
N VAL A 74 8.54 13.97 -1.87
CA VAL A 74 7.20 14.17 -1.27
C VAL A 74 6.15 13.33 -2.02
N GLY A 75 6.19 13.33 -3.35
CA GLY A 75 5.29 12.55 -4.19
C GLY A 75 5.43 11.04 -3.98
N ALA A 76 6.65 10.53 -3.82
CA ALA A 76 6.91 9.11 -3.56
C ALA A 76 6.31 8.67 -2.21
N ILE A 77 6.49 9.48 -1.16
CA ILE A 77 5.93 9.19 0.17
C ILE A 77 4.41 9.33 0.18
N TYR A 78 3.87 10.36 -0.48
CA TYR A 78 2.41 10.49 -0.67
C TYR A 78 1.83 9.27 -1.41
N GLY A 79 2.51 8.79 -2.45
CA GLY A 79 2.17 7.56 -3.15
C GLY A 79 2.18 6.34 -2.23
N ALA A 80 3.19 6.20 -1.38
CA ALA A 80 3.26 5.11 -0.40
C ALA A 80 2.09 5.12 0.59
N ILE A 81 1.72 6.30 1.10
CA ILE A 81 0.55 6.46 1.98
C ILE A 81 -0.73 6.07 1.24
N LYS A 82 -0.89 6.54 0.00
CA LYS A 82 -2.05 6.18 -0.84
C LYS A 82 -2.14 4.68 -1.06
N ASP A 83 -1.04 4.04 -1.42
CA ASP A 83 -0.97 2.59 -1.65
C ASP A 83 -1.38 1.82 -0.38
N ALA A 84 -0.92 2.28 0.78
CA ALA A 84 -1.23 1.71 2.08
C ALA A 84 -2.71 1.87 2.48
N GLU A 85 -3.31 3.04 2.27
CA GLU A 85 -4.76 3.25 2.49
C GLU A 85 -5.61 2.39 1.54
N ILE A 86 -5.19 2.23 0.28
CA ILE A 86 -5.86 1.34 -0.66
C ILE A 86 -5.74 -0.11 -0.24
N HIS A 87 -4.60 -0.52 0.34
CA HIS A 87 -4.43 -1.85 0.90
C HIS A 87 -5.47 -2.11 2.00
N GLU A 88 -5.58 -1.21 2.99
CA GLU A 88 -6.58 -1.28 4.05
C GLU A 88 -8.01 -1.34 3.50
N LEU A 89 -8.35 -0.46 2.56
CA LEU A 89 -9.65 -0.45 1.90
C LEU A 89 -9.98 -1.82 1.28
N ARG A 90 -9.02 -2.40 0.55
CA ARG A 90 -9.16 -3.68 -0.13
C ARG A 90 -9.26 -4.86 0.85
N GLU A 91 -8.53 -4.79 1.95
CA GLU A 91 -8.62 -5.77 3.03
C GLU A 91 -9.94 -5.73 3.78
N TRP A 92 -10.61 -4.58 3.90
CA TRP A 92 -11.87 -4.43 4.61
C TRP A 92 -13.11 -4.51 3.72
N PHE A 93 -12.98 -4.27 2.42
CA PHE A 93 -14.11 -4.31 1.49
C PHE A 93 -14.68 -5.72 1.34
N ARG A 94 -16.00 -5.85 1.45
CA ARG A 94 -16.71 -7.14 1.38
C ARG A 94 -17.91 -7.06 0.45
N TYR A 95 -18.06 -8.06 -0.41
CA TYR A 95 -19.28 -8.32 -1.16
C TYR A 95 -19.88 -9.64 -0.69
N ARG A 96 -21.17 -9.60 -0.28
CA ARG A 96 -21.87 -10.75 0.31
C ARG A 96 -21.11 -11.38 1.50
N GLY A 97 -20.51 -10.54 2.33
CA GLY A 97 -19.76 -10.95 3.52
C GLY A 97 -18.37 -11.53 3.25
N ARG A 98 -17.92 -11.62 1.99
CA ARG A 98 -16.60 -12.14 1.61
C ARG A 98 -15.72 -11.06 1.00
N ALA A 99 -14.41 -11.18 1.20
CA ALA A 99 -13.44 -10.31 0.55
C ALA A 99 -13.34 -10.71 -0.92
N ILE A 100 -13.49 -9.75 -1.83
CA ILE A 100 -13.43 -10.01 -3.28
C ILE A 100 -12.23 -9.35 -3.97
N ASP A 101 -11.56 -8.43 -3.28
CA ASP A 101 -10.43 -7.68 -3.82
C ASP A 101 -9.31 -7.58 -2.78
N ASN A 102 -9.13 -8.61 -1.96
CA ASN A 102 -8.11 -8.60 -0.91
C ASN A 102 -6.70 -8.77 -1.54
N PRO A 103 -5.72 -7.92 -1.19
CA PRO A 103 -4.38 -7.94 -1.77
C PRO A 103 -3.57 -9.20 -1.41
N HIS A 104 -4.04 -10.00 -0.45
CA HIS A 104 -3.41 -11.24 0.01
C HIS A 104 -4.00 -12.51 -0.63
N ILE A 105 -4.87 -12.38 -1.64
CA ILE A 105 -5.30 -13.54 -2.44
C ILE A 105 -4.12 -13.99 -3.30
N ASP A 106 -3.91 -15.31 -3.37
CA ASP A 106 -2.87 -15.93 -4.19
C ASP A 106 -2.97 -15.48 -5.66
N PRO A 107 -1.91 -14.86 -6.22
CA PRO A 107 -1.87 -14.45 -7.62
C PRO A 107 -2.15 -15.58 -8.62
N ASP A 108 -1.74 -16.82 -8.32
CA ASP A 108 -1.95 -17.96 -9.23
C ASP A 108 -3.44 -18.35 -9.28
N VAL A 109 -4.14 -18.27 -8.14
CA VAL A 109 -5.60 -18.46 -8.09
C VAL A 109 -6.33 -17.35 -8.84
N LEU A 110 -5.88 -16.10 -8.71
CA LEU A 110 -6.43 -14.98 -9.48
C LEU A 110 -6.22 -15.18 -10.98
N TRP A 111 -5.04 -15.66 -11.39
CA TRP A 111 -4.74 -16.00 -12.78
C TRP A 111 -5.69 -17.06 -13.33
N GLU A 112 -5.94 -18.14 -12.58
CA GLU A 112 -6.90 -19.17 -12.99
C GLU A 112 -8.33 -18.64 -13.17
N ILE A 113 -8.75 -17.70 -12.32
CA ILE A 113 -10.07 -17.06 -12.42
C ILE A 113 -10.12 -16.13 -13.63
N ALA A 114 -9.08 -15.30 -13.81
CA ALA A 114 -8.98 -14.35 -14.91
C ALA A 114 -8.87 -15.02 -16.29
N GLY A 115 -8.37 -16.25 -16.36
CA GLY A 115 -8.34 -17.04 -17.60
C GLY A 115 -9.69 -17.59 -18.04
N LYS A 116 -10.74 -17.55 -17.21
CA LYS A 116 -12.08 -18.08 -17.55
C LYS A 116 -12.97 -16.96 -18.06
N ALA A 117 -13.38 -16.99 -19.33
CA ALA A 117 -14.29 -15.99 -19.90
C ALA A 117 -15.60 -15.83 -19.09
N SER A 118 -16.10 -16.92 -18.50
CA SER A 118 -17.28 -16.90 -17.63
C SER A 118 -17.09 -16.17 -16.29
N SER A 119 -15.85 -15.86 -15.89
CA SER A 119 -15.56 -15.02 -14.73
C SER A 119 -15.82 -13.53 -14.98
N TYR A 120 -15.93 -13.10 -16.23
CA TYR A 120 -16.15 -11.70 -16.59
C TYR A 120 -17.65 -11.38 -16.61
N ASN A 121 -18.05 -10.40 -15.82
CA ASN A 121 -19.38 -9.81 -15.84
C ASN A 121 -19.28 -8.37 -16.32
N ILE A 122 -19.42 -8.17 -17.62
CA ILE A 122 -19.16 -6.90 -18.31
C ILE A 122 -20.43 -6.35 -18.96
N ARG A 123 -20.47 -5.02 -19.12
CA ARG A 123 -21.49 -4.33 -19.93
C ARG A 123 -21.27 -4.58 -21.42
N GLU A 124 -22.31 -4.44 -22.23
CA GLU A 124 -22.29 -4.69 -23.69
C GLU A 124 -21.22 -3.89 -24.46
N ASN A 125 -20.80 -2.73 -23.94
CA ASN A 125 -19.78 -1.86 -24.54
C ASN A 125 -18.48 -1.79 -23.72
N ALA A 126 -18.17 -2.83 -22.96
CA ALA A 126 -16.83 -3.02 -22.41
C ALA A 126 -15.89 -3.60 -23.47
N MET A 127 -14.57 -3.39 -23.33
CA MET A 127 -13.59 -4.09 -24.17
C MET A 127 -13.83 -5.60 -24.02
N THR A 128 -14.26 -6.25 -25.09
CA THR A 128 -14.41 -7.71 -25.12
C THR A 128 -13.02 -8.32 -25.25
N MET A 129 -12.73 -9.30 -24.40
CA MET A 129 -11.64 -10.25 -24.63
C MET A 129 -12.17 -11.27 -25.63
N GLU A 130 -12.36 -10.86 -26.89
CA GLU A 130 -12.51 -11.84 -27.98
C GLU A 130 -11.16 -12.57 -28.10
N GLU A 131 -11.20 -13.90 -28.01
CA GLU A 131 -10.02 -14.77 -28.23
C GLU A 131 -9.42 -14.58 -29.63
#